data_AF-A0A101GW96-F1
#
_entry.id   AF-A0A101GW96-F1
#
_cell.length_a   1.000
_cell.length_b   1.000
_cell.length_c   1.000
_cell.angle_alpha   90.00
_cell.angle_beta   90.00
_cell.angle_gamma   90.00
#
_symmetry.space_group_name_H-M   'P 1'
#
loop_
_entity.id
_entity.type
_entity.pdbx_description
1 polymer ?
#
loop_
_entity_poly.entity_id
_entity_poly.type
_entity_poly.pdbx_seq_one_letter_code
_entity_poly.pdbx_strand_id
1 'polypeptide(L)'
;MRLTWPDNKKFAFTIVDDTDMSTVFNTKPVYDLLLNLGIRTTKTVWIYPSRDKFTGGCLSDNDYMTFILWLRDNDFEIAFHGAGSGDFKRQEIILSLEIFNQIIGYYPKLHVNHANNLDGIYWGQKRFSLPLKIIYKLLFLNGLKFSGENIDSSYFWGDICKHHVKYIRNRIYTNINTLKYDPYMPYKEVEKELYSNYWFSSSDGYDVNTFCSLMKTEDIDRLSEEGGCCIAYTHFGSGFVDEYGKLSQKFKENIEYLSSKNAWFAPASEILDYMLENKGSDEYLSALNSFKMDAIWFVERVYRKLFMKE
;
A
#
# COMPACT_ATOMS: atom_id res chain seq x y z
N MET A 1 -9.71 19.01 -10.14
CA MET A 1 -8.83 20.00 -9.49
C MET A 1 -7.40 19.69 -9.93
N ARG A 2 -6.62 20.68 -10.38
CA ARG A 2 -5.21 20.44 -10.72
C ARG A 2 -4.40 20.71 -9.44
N LEU A 3 -4.01 19.64 -8.75
CA LEU A 3 -3.16 19.73 -7.57
C LEU A 3 -1.83 20.38 -7.99
N THR A 4 -1.39 21.38 -7.23
CA THR A 4 -0.03 21.88 -7.32
C THR A 4 0.80 21.14 -6.29
N TRP A 5 1.89 20.50 -6.68
CA TRP A 5 2.78 19.80 -5.75
C TRP A 5 3.73 20.79 -5.07
N PRO A 6 4.24 20.50 -3.85
CA PRO A 6 5.15 21.38 -3.14
C PRO A 6 6.39 21.70 -3.98
N ASP A 7 7.06 22.82 -3.70
CA ASP A 7 8.29 23.25 -4.37
C ASP A 7 8.23 23.26 -5.91
N ASN A 8 7.03 23.52 -6.46
CA ASN A 8 6.75 23.50 -7.90
C ASN A 8 7.13 22.17 -8.58
N LYS A 9 7.06 21.05 -7.84
CA LYS A 9 7.23 19.71 -8.41
C LYS A 9 6.17 19.45 -9.47
N LYS A 10 6.55 18.69 -10.49
CA LYS A 10 5.67 18.42 -11.64
C LYS A 10 4.61 17.39 -11.31
N PHE A 11 4.98 16.36 -10.56
CA PHE A 11 4.11 15.26 -10.15
C PHE A 11 4.58 14.72 -8.79
N ALA A 12 3.77 13.89 -8.14
CA ALA A 12 4.16 13.18 -6.92
C ALA A 12 4.38 11.69 -7.18
N PHE A 13 5.31 11.09 -6.46
CA PHE A 13 5.64 9.69 -6.58
C PHE A 13 6.02 9.08 -5.23
N THR A 14 5.51 7.89 -4.96
CA THR A 14 5.93 7.07 -3.83
C THR A 14 5.76 5.58 -4.12
N ILE A 15 6.37 4.76 -3.26
CA ILE A 15 6.22 3.32 -3.25
C ILE A 15 5.70 2.91 -1.87
N VAL A 16 4.70 2.04 -1.85
CA VAL A 16 4.31 1.28 -0.66
C VAL A 16 4.83 -0.14 -0.87
N ASP A 17 5.95 -0.44 -0.22
CA ASP A 17 6.56 -1.77 -0.24
C ASP A 17 5.90 -2.64 0.82
N ASP A 18 5.25 -3.69 0.35
CA ASP A 18 4.64 -4.70 1.20
C ASP A 18 5.72 -5.61 1.84
N THR A 19 5.42 -6.16 3.01
CA THR A 19 6.37 -6.98 3.76
C THR A 19 6.42 -8.42 3.30
N ASP A 20 5.48 -8.89 2.47
CA ASP A 20 5.53 -10.26 1.96
C ASP A 20 6.85 -10.54 1.22
N MET A 21 7.45 -11.69 1.56
CA MET A 21 8.72 -12.21 1.06
C MET A 21 9.94 -11.31 1.33
N SER A 22 9.75 -10.17 2.00
CA SER A 22 10.81 -9.21 2.28
C SER A 22 11.75 -9.75 3.34
N THR A 23 13.04 -9.74 3.06
CA THR A 23 14.13 -10.03 3.99
C THR A 23 15.15 -8.90 3.90
N VAL A 24 16.06 -8.80 4.88
CA VAL A 24 17.15 -7.82 4.78
C VAL A 24 17.96 -8.04 3.48
N PHE A 25 18.26 -9.29 3.14
CA PHE A 25 19.05 -9.66 1.96
C PHE A 25 18.43 -9.17 0.64
N ASN A 26 17.15 -9.46 0.40
CA ASN A 26 16.52 -9.15 -0.88
C ASN A 26 15.88 -7.75 -0.95
N THR A 27 15.80 -7.03 0.17
CA THR A 27 15.12 -5.73 0.23
C THR A 27 16.11 -4.58 0.45
N LYS A 28 17.16 -4.76 1.25
CA LYS A 28 18.13 -3.70 1.55
C LYS A 28 18.80 -3.11 0.29
N PRO A 29 19.23 -3.88 -0.72
CA PRO A 29 19.82 -3.30 -1.94
C PRO A 29 18.87 -2.34 -2.66
N VAL A 30 17.57 -2.60 -2.62
CA VAL A 30 16.56 -1.71 -3.22
C VAL A 30 16.51 -0.39 -2.45
N TYR A 31 16.44 -0.44 -1.12
CA TYR A 31 16.42 0.76 -0.29
C TYR A 31 17.72 1.56 -0.34
N ASP A 32 18.87 0.89 -0.48
CA ASP A 32 20.15 1.58 -0.69
C ASP A 32 20.13 2.38 -2.00
N LEU A 33 19.57 1.83 -3.08
CA LEU A 33 19.39 2.57 -4.34
C LEU A 33 18.42 3.75 -4.17
N LEU A 34 17.24 3.53 -3.56
CA LEU A 34 16.24 4.58 -3.35
C LEU A 34 16.80 5.73 -2.52
N LEU A 35 17.50 5.41 -1.42
CA LEU A 35 18.15 6.40 -0.56
C LEU A 35 19.17 7.23 -1.33
N ASN A 36 20.04 6.58 -2.11
CA ASN A 36 21.06 7.23 -2.93
C ASN A 36 20.48 8.16 -4.01
N LEU A 37 19.28 7.83 -4.51
CA LEU A 37 18.57 8.64 -5.50
C LEU A 37 17.65 9.70 -4.87
N GLY A 38 17.64 9.83 -3.54
CA GLY A 38 16.80 10.79 -2.85
C GLY A 38 15.31 10.45 -2.88
N ILE A 39 14.96 9.18 -3.10
CA ILE A 39 13.57 8.71 -3.13
C ILE A 39 13.19 8.17 -1.75
N ARG A 40 12.21 8.80 -1.11
CA ARG A 40 11.59 8.32 0.14
C ARG A 40 10.27 7.63 -0.15
N THR A 41 10.02 6.55 0.57
CA THR A 41 8.92 5.62 0.34
C THR A 41 8.37 5.12 1.67
N THR A 42 7.39 4.22 1.60
CA THR A 42 6.75 3.60 2.76
C THR A 42 7.07 2.10 2.78
N LYS A 43 7.60 1.59 3.88
CA LYS A 43 7.77 0.16 4.15
C LYS A 43 6.68 -0.31 5.10
N THR A 44 5.86 -1.27 4.69
CA THR A 44 4.99 -1.96 5.65
C THR A 44 5.78 -3.06 6.38
N VAL A 45 5.39 -3.40 7.61
CA VAL A 45 6.06 -4.44 8.41
C VAL A 45 5.07 -5.32 9.14
N TRP A 46 5.53 -6.53 9.46
CA TRP A 46 4.94 -7.40 10.47
C TRP A 46 5.70 -7.30 11.79
N ILE A 47 5.00 -7.57 12.89
CA ILE A 47 5.57 -7.54 14.22
C ILE A 47 6.00 -8.95 14.61
N TYR A 48 5.11 -9.92 14.42
CA TYR A 48 5.30 -11.33 14.71
C TYR A 48 5.59 -12.14 13.44
N PRO A 49 6.21 -13.32 13.59
CA PRO A 49 6.38 -14.26 12.48
C PRO A 49 5.04 -14.72 11.89
N SER A 50 5.05 -15.05 10.61
CA SER A 50 3.92 -15.64 9.92
C SER A 50 3.46 -16.96 10.55
N ARG A 51 2.14 -17.19 10.54
CA ARG A 51 1.46 -18.42 11.00
C ARG A 51 0.88 -19.25 9.85
N ASP A 52 1.10 -18.83 8.62
CA ASP A 52 0.57 -19.48 7.42
C ASP A 52 1.67 -19.65 6.35
N LYS A 53 1.27 -19.75 5.08
CA LYS A 53 2.18 -20.00 3.95
C LYS A 53 3.00 -18.79 3.52
N PHE A 54 2.62 -17.57 3.92
CA PHE A 54 3.37 -16.38 3.52
C PHE A 54 4.60 -16.25 4.41
N THR A 55 5.68 -15.72 3.84
CA THR A 55 6.97 -15.60 4.51
C THR A 55 7.46 -14.17 4.41
N GLY A 56 8.44 -13.79 5.25
CA GLY A 56 8.99 -12.44 5.31
C GLY A 56 9.62 -12.18 6.68
N GLY A 57 10.38 -11.10 6.78
CA GLY A 57 10.93 -10.60 8.02
C GLY A 57 9.85 -9.96 8.89
N CYS A 58 10.13 -9.85 10.18
CA CYS A 58 9.24 -9.23 11.15
C CYS A 58 10.07 -8.53 12.25
N LEU A 59 9.47 -7.61 13.00
CA LEU A 59 10.17 -6.86 14.04
C LEU A 59 10.63 -7.71 15.24
N SER A 60 10.13 -8.94 15.36
CA SER A 60 10.64 -9.89 16.36
C SER A 60 12.02 -10.46 16.01
N ASP A 61 12.47 -10.30 14.76
CA ASP A 61 13.83 -10.63 14.31
C ASP A 61 14.74 -9.40 14.46
N ASN A 62 15.83 -9.54 15.20
CA ASN A 62 16.76 -8.45 15.49
C ASN A 62 17.41 -7.87 14.23
N ASP A 63 17.77 -8.69 13.25
CA ASP A 63 18.44 -8.21 12.04
C ASP A 63 17.46 -7.42 11.18
N TYR A 64 16.23 -7.92 11.07
CA TYR A 64 15.16 -7.22 10.35
C TYR A 64 14.74 -5.94 11.07
N MET A 65 14.56 -5.98 12.39
CA MET A 65 14.27 -4.79 13.20
C MET A 65 15.34 -3.72 13.03
N THR A 66 16.62 -4.10 13.06
CA THR A 66 17.74 -3.15 12.84
C THR A 66 17.66 -2.50 11.47
N PHE A 67 17.34 -3.28 10.43
CA PHE A 67 17.11 -2.75 9.09
C PHE A 67 15.92 -1.78 9.03
N ILE A 68 14.79 -2.10 9.68
CA ILE A 68 13.62 -1.22 9.71
C ILE A 68 13.90 0.08 10.49
N LEU A 69 14.62 0.02 11.60
CA LEU A 69 15.04 1.21 12.34
C LEU A 69 15.97 2.10 11.51
N TRP A 70 16.89 1.49 10.75
CA TRP A 70 17.72 2.22 9.80
C TRP A 70 16.89 2.91 8.72
N LEU A 71 15.83 2.27 8.20
CA LEU A 71 14.91 2.92 7.25
C LEU A 71 14.21 4.12 7.88
N ARG A 72 13.65 3.97 9.09
CA ARG A 72 13.01 5.08 9.81
C ARG A 72 13.98 6.25 10.00
N ASP A 73 15.22 5.97 10.42
CA ASP A 73 16.24 6.99 10.69
C ASP A 73 16.76 7.66 9.41
N ASN A 74 16.40 7.14 8.23
CA ASN A 74 16.66 7.73 6.92
C ASN A 74 15.39 8.28 6.25
N ASP A 75 14.38 8.68 7.01
CA ASP A 75 13.14 9.32 6.56
C ASP A 75 12.25 8.47 5.64
N PHE A 76 12.36 7.14 5.72
CA PHE A 76 11.35 6.24 5.17
C PHE A 76 10.20 6.10 6.17
N GLU A 77 8.96 6.05 5.68
CA GLU A 77 7.81 5.77 6.54
C GLU A 77 7.76 4.28 6.86
N ILE A 78 7.64 3.94 8.14
CA ILE A 78 7.28 2.58 8.58
C ILE A 78 5.77 2.52 8.82
N ALA A 79 5.11 1.58 8.15
CA ALA A 79 3.66 1.37 8.16
C ALA A 79 3.28 -0.06 8.56
N PHE A 80 2.00 -0.32 8.78
CA PHE A 80 1.52 -1.59 9.33
C PHE A 80 0.98 -2.51 8.24
N HIS A 81 1.36 -3.78 8.26
CA HIS A 81 0.76 -4.84 7.43
C HIS A 81 0.05 -5.92 8.26
N GLY A 82 -0.50 -5.52 9.42
CA GLY A 82 -1.04 -6.45 10.41
C GLY A 82 0.02 -6.95 11.39
N ALA A 83 -0.43 -7.67 12.42
CA ALA A 83 0.46 -8.21 13.45
C ALA A 83 1.49 -9.19 12.88
N GLY A 84 1.11 -9.93 11.84
CA GLY A 84 1.89 -10.90 11.09
C GLY A 84 1.02 -11.49 9.98
N SER A 85 1.55 -12.39 9.17
CA SER A 85 0.70 -13.16 8.25
C SER A 85 -0.04 -14.28 8.99
N GLY A 86 -1.33 -14.45 8.71
CA GLY A 86 -2.20 -15.44 9.34
C GLY A 86 -3.09 -14.87 10.46
N ASP A 87 -3.64 -15.78 11.26
CA ASP A 87 -4.68 -15.44 12.24
C ASP A 87 -4.11 -14.94 13.57
N PHE A 88 -4.39 -13.67 13.89
CA PHE A 88 -4.07 -13.05 15.18
C PHE A 88 -5.34 -12.56 15.88
N LYS A 89 -5.48 -12.86 17.17
CA LYS A 89 -6.64 -12.40 17.95
C LYS A 89 -6.49 -10.94 18.35
N ARG A 90 -7.62 -10.30 18.69
CA ARG A 90 -7.69 -8.89 19.12
C ARG A 90 -6.58 -8.48 20.08
N GLN A 91 -6.35 -9.25 21.14
CA GLN A 91 -5.32 -8.92 22.14
C GLN A 91 -3.90 -8.93 21.53
N GLU A 92 -3.63 -9.85 20.62
CA GLU A 92 -2.34 -9.93 19.93
C GLU A 92 -2.15 -8.77 18.95
N ILE A 93 -3.22 -8.34 18.28
CA ILE A 93 -3.22 -7.17 17.38
C ILE A 93 -2.99 -5.88 18.17
N ILE A 94 -3.64 -5.72 19.34
CA ILE A 94 -3.42 -4.56 20.20
C ILE A 94 -1.98 -4.54 20.69
N LEU A 95 -1.48 -5.67 21.19
CA LEU A 95 -0.11 -5.77 21.66
C LEU A 95 0.90 -5.52 20.54
N SER A 96 0.61 -5.95 19.31
CA SER A 96 1.52 -5.68 18.18
C SER A 96 1.63 -4.20 17.86
N LEU A 97 0.54 -3.43 17.95
CA LEU A 97 0.57 -1.96 17.80
C LEU A 97 1.34 -1.28 18.93
N GLU A 98 1.23 -1.78 20.16
CA GLU A 98 2.05 -1.28 21.28
C GLU A 98 3.53 -1.57 21.07
N ILE A 99 3.89 -2.78 20.64
CA ILE A 99 5.27 -3.15 20.29
C ILE A 99 5.77 -2.30 19.13
N PHE A 100 4.96 -2.08 18.11
CA PHE A 100 5.28 -1.19 17.00
C PHE A 100 5.63 0.20 17.53
N ASN A 101 4.78 0.80 18.38
CA ASN A 101 5.02 2.11 18.96
C ASN A 101 6.29 2.14 19.83
N GLN A 102 6.55 1.08 20.61
CA GLN A 102 7.76 0.97 21.44
C GLN A 102 9.06 0.90 20.62
N ILE A 103 9.05 0.15 19.51
CA ILE A 103 10.23 -0.04 18.66
C ILE A 103 10.43 1.17 17.73
N ILE A 104 9.36 1.56 17.03
CA ILE A 104 9.41 2.57 15.97
C ILE A 104 9.34 3.99 16.56
N GLY A 105 8.67 4.18 17.70
CA GLY A 105 8.53 5.47 18.39
C GLY A 105 7.25 6.23 18.06
N TYR A 106 6.35 5.64 17.26
CA TYR A 106 5.04 6.18 16.92
C TYR A 106 4.08 5.06 16.52
N TYR A 107 2.77 5.31 16.54
CA TYR A 107 1.77 4.39 15.97
C TYR A 107 1.66 4.54 14.45
N PRO A 108 1.41 3.45 13.71
CA PRO A 108 1.42 3.46 12.25
C PRO A 108 0.25 4.28 11.69
N LYS A 109 0.58 5.26 10.85
CA LYS A 109 -0.41 6.12 10.19
C LYS A 109 -1.11 5.44 9.01
N LEU A 110 -0.40 4.54 8.33
CA LEU A 110 -0.86 3.81 7.16
C LEU A 110 -0.96 2.31 7.46
N HIS A 111 -2.04 1.69 7.00
CA HIS A 111 -2.29 0.24 7.09
C HIS A 111 -2.61 -0.34 5.72
N VAL A 112 -2.08 -1.54 5.48
CA VAL A 112 -2.45 -2.37 4.34
C VAL A 112 -3.00 -3.68 4.86
N ASN A 113 -4.23 -4.03 4.50
CA ASN A 113 -4.77 -5.36 4.83
C ASN A 113 -4.00 -6.45 4.08
N HIS A 114 -3.54 -7.48 4.80
CA HIS A 114 -2.99 -8.69 4.20
C HIS A 114 -4.10 -9.57 3.62
N ALA A 115 -3.82 -10.29 2.53
CA ALA A 115 -4.85 -10.89 1.67
C ALA A 115 -5.76 -11.90 2.39
N ASN A 116 -5.20 -12.70 3.30
CA ASN A 116 -5.89 -13.83 3.94
C ASN A 116 -6.19 -13.63 5.43
N ASN A 117 -5.75 -12.51 6.01
CA ASN A 117 -5.86 -12.25 7.44
C ASN A 117 -7.31 -11.92 7.83
N LEU A 118 -7.89 -12.72 8.73
CA LEU A 118 -9.30 -12.57 9.12
C LEU A 118 -9.61 -11.25 9.87
N ASP A 119 -8.59 -10.57 10.38
CA ASP A 119 -8.66 -9.24 10.99
C ASP A 119 -8.69 -8.10 9.96
N GLY A 120 -8.73 -8.38 8.66
CA GLY A 120 -8.82 -7.34 7.63
C GLY A 120 -10.02 -6.39 7.85
N ILE A 121 -9.76 -5.08 7.91
CA ILE A 121 -10.76 -4.02 8.14
C ILE A 121 -11.54 -3.75 6.86
N TYR A 122 -12.86 -3.97 6.89
CA TYR A 122 -13.76 -3.85 5.74
C TYR A 122 -13.23 -4.56 4.48
N TRP A 123 -12.58 -5.72 4.67
CA TRP A 123 -11.87 -6.42 3.61
C TRP A 123 -12.73 -7.48 2.86
N GLY A 124 -12.15 -8.08 1.82
CA GLY A 124 -12.83 -9.01 0.92
C GLY A 124 -14.00 -8.37 0.19
N GLN A 125 -15.18 -8.99 0.23
CA GLN A 125 -16.39 -8.46 -0.42
C GLN A 125 -16.78 -7.06 0.11
N LYS A 126 -16.39 -6.71 1.34
CA LYS A 126 -16.77 -5.45 2.00
C LYS A 126 -16.03 -4.24 1.40
N ARG A 127 -15.01 -4.48 0.57
CA ARG A 127 -14.32 -3.44 -0.19
C ARG A 127 -15.20 -2.82 -1.28
N PHE A 128 -16.11 -3.61 -1.84
CA PHE A 128 -16.83 -3.30 -3.08
C PHE A 128 -18.27 -2.88 -2.81
N SER A 129 -18.77 -2.01 -3.69
CA SER A 129 -20.18 -1.64 -3.80
C SER A 129 -21.01 -2.73 -4.51
N LEU A 130 -22.34 -2.65 -4.38
CA LEU A 130 -23.24 -3.49 -5.16
C LEU A 130 -23.23 -3.09 -6.65
N PRO A 131 -23.37 -4.05 -7.58
CA PRO A 131 -23.48 -5.51 -7.38
C PRO A 131 -22.13 -6.24 -7.25
N LEU A 132 -20.98 -5.57 -7.45
CA LEU A 132 -19.66 -6.22 -7.48
C LEU A 132 -19.31 -6.94 -6.18
N LYS A 133 -19.79 -6.46 -5.04
CA LYS A 133 -19.74 -7.16 -3.74
C LYS A 133 -20.22 -8.61 -3.83
N ILE A 134 -21.36 -8.85 -4.48
CA ILE A 134 -21.97 -10.19 -4.62
C ILE A 134 -21.13 -11.05 -5.55
N ILE A 135 -20.76 -10.49 -6.72
CA ILE A 135 -19.93 -11.18 -7.71
C ILE A 135 -18.60 -11.60 -7.08
N TYR A 136 -17.97 -10.69 -6.34
CA TYR A 136 -16.68 -10.94 -5.72
C TYR A 136 -16.75 -12.05 -4.67
N LYS A 137 -17.81 -12.03 -3.84
CA LYS A 137 -18.07 -13.07 -2.84
C LYS A 137 -18.18 -14.45 -3.48
N LEU A 138 -18.90 -14.57 -4.59
CA LEU A 138 -19.15 -15.84 -5.26
C LEU A 138 -17.93 -16.38 -6.01
N LEU A 139 -17.14 -15.50 -6.63
CA LEU A 139 -16.05 -15.92 -7.52
C LEU A 139 -14.68 -16.01 -6.85
N PHE A 140 -14.41 -15.21 -5.80
CA PHE A 140 -13.03 -15.02 -5.32
C PHE A 140 -12.81 -15.29 -3.83
N LEU A 141 -13.84 -15.23 -2.98
CA LEU A 141 -13.63 -15.35 -1.54
C LEU A 141 -13.40 -16.76 -1.03
N ASN A 142 -13.84 -17.81 -1.75
CA ASN A 142 -13.64 -19.22 -1.37
C ASN A 142 -13.91 -19.53 0.13
N GLY A 143 -14.89 -18.85 0.74
CA GLY A 143 -15.26 -19.03 2.15
C GLY A 143 -14.49 -18.16 3.17
N LEU A 144 -13.49 -17.39 2.77
CA LEU A 144 -12.77 -16.44 3.63
C LEU A 144 -13.72 -15.35 4.17
N LYS A 145 -13.59 -15.06 5.48
CA LYS A 145 -14.43 -14.09 6.18
C LYS A 145 -13.59 -13.09 6.97
N PHE A 146 -13.57 -11.86 6.49
CA PHE A 146 -12.89 -10.75 7.14
C PHE A 146 -13.80 -10.08 8.17
N SER A 147 -13.27 -9.78 9.34
CA SER A 147 -14.04 -9.42 10.52
C SER A 147 -13.33 -8.45 11.47
N GLY A 148 -12.30 -7.74 10.98
CA GLY A 148 -11.58 -6.74 11.78
C GLY A 148 -12.47 -5.65 12.35
N GLU A 149 -13.56 -5.33 11.65
CA GLU A 149 -14.53 -4.31 12.05
C GLU A 149 -15.77 -4.88 12.77
N ASN A 150 -15.88 -6.20 12.93
CA ASN A 150 -17.03 -6.83 13.57
C ASN A 150 -16.80 -7.00 15.08
N ILE A 151 -17.53 -6.26 15.91
CA ILE A 151 -17.37 -6.24 17.38
C ILE A 151 -17.51 -7.62 18.05
N ASP A 152 -18.32 -8.52 17.48
CA ASP A 152 -18.52 -9.87 18.03
C ASP A 152 -17.42 -10.86 17.61
N SER A 153 -16.46 -10.43 16.78
CA SER A 153 -15.37 -11.26 16.30
C SER A 153 -14.20 -11.30 17.27
N SER A 154 -13.58 -12.47 17.43
CA SER A 154 -12.28 -12.59 18.11
C SER A 154 -11.13 -11.85 17.41
N TYR A 155 -11.36 -11.42 16.17
CA TYR A 155 -10.42 -10.67 15.32
C TYR A 155 -10.72 -9.17 15.28
N PHE A 156 -11.69 -8.69 16.08
CA PHE A 156 -12.08 -7.29 16.11
C PHE A 156 -10.94 -6.38 16.57
N TRP A 157 -10.62 -5.36 15.80
CA TRP A 157 -9.70 -4.28 16.20
C TRP A 157 -10.08 -2.93 15.57
N GLY A 158 -11.29 -2.81 15.01
CA GLY A 158 -11.73 -1.64 14.27
C GLY A 158 -11.74 -0.34 15.08
N ASP A 159 -11.99 -0.41 16.38
CA ASP A 159 -11.90 0.73 17.30
C ASP A 159 -10.46 1.23 17.46
N ILE A 160 -9.49 0.32 17.54
CA ILE A 160 -8.05 0.62 17.61
C ILE A 160 -7.54 1.14 16.27
N CYS A 161 -7.96 0.51 15.16
CA CYS A 161 -7.71 0.98 13.80
C CYS A 161 -8.19 2.43 13.62
N LYS A 162 -9.43 2.72 14.03
CA LYS A 162 -10.01 4.07 13.95
C LYS A 162 -9.21 5.11 14.73
N HIS A 163 -8.59 4.72 15.84
CA HIS A 163 -7.82 5.63 16.68
C HIS A 163 -6.42 5.92 16.10
N HIS A 164 -5.71 4.90 15.64
CA HIS A 164 -4.28 5.04 15.28
C HIS A 164 -4.01 5.15 13.77
N VAL A 165 -4.82 4.50 12.93
CA VAL A 165 -4.58 4.42 11.49
C VAL A 165 -5.36 5.51 10.76
N LYS A 166 -4.66 6.39 10.05
CA LYS A 166 -5.27 7.43 9.23
C LYS A 166 -5.64 6.95 7.83
N TYR A 167 -4.78 6.16 7.20
CA TYR A 167 -4.93 5.74 5.80
C TYR A 167 -4.95 4.22 5.66
N ILE A 168 -5.96 3.70 4.95
CA ILE A 168 -6.07 2.28 4.61
C ILE A 168 -6.06 2.13 3.09
N ARG A 169 -5.17 1.28 2.57
CA ARG A 169 -5.14 0.99 1.13
C ARG A 169 -6.38 0.20 0.74
N ASN A 170 -7.04 0.64 -0.34
CA ASN A 170 -8.17 -0.07 -0.93
C ASN A 170 -7.83 -0.63 -2.31
N ARG A 171 -8.10 0.08 -3.41
CA ARG A 171 -8.09 -0.48 -4.77
C ARG A 171 -6.70 -0.39 -5.41
N ILE A 172 -6.45 -1.28 -6.38
CA ILE A 172 -5.22 -1.29 -7.19
C ILE A 172 -5.53 -1.17 -8.68
N TYR A 173 -4.83 -0.27 -9.36
CA TYR A 173 -5.04 0.01 -10.78
C TYR A 173 -3.79 -0.22 -11.61
N THR A 174 -3.94 -0.51 -12.89
CA THR A 174 -2.79 -0.91 -13.74
C THR A 174 -2.00 0.25 -14.33
N ASN A 175 -2.48 1.49 -14.16
CA ASN A 175 -1.83 2.67 -14.69
C ASN A 175 -0.97 3.38 -13.64
N ILE A 176 0.12 4.01 -14.09
CA ILE A 176 1.05 4.75 -13.23
C ILE A 176 0.39 5.95 -12.54
N ASN A 177 -0.55 6.65 -13.20
CA ASN A 177 -1.24 7.79 -12.60
C ASN A 177 -2.44 7.31 -11.78
N THR A 178 -2.20 7.08 -10.49
CA THR A 178 -3.22 6.62 -9.55
C THR A 178 -4.40 7.60 -9.47
N LEU A 179 -4.15 8.92 -9.52
CA LEU A 179 -5.20 9.96 -9.46
C LEU A 179 -6.14 9.94 -10.67
N LYS A 180 -5.70 9.39 -11.80
CA LYS A 180 -6.55 9.24 -12.99
C LYS A 180 -7.69 8.27 -12.76
N TYR A 181 -7.46 7.25 -11.94
CA TYR A 181 -8.44 6.22 -11.58
C TYR A 181 -9.20 6.57 -10.30
N ASP A 182 -8.49 7.16 -9.35
CA ASP A 182 -9.04 7.58 -8.08
C ASP A 182 -8.75 9.07 -7.83
N PRO A 183 -9.53 9.98 -8.43
CA PRO A 183 -9.36 11.42 -8.20
C PRO A 183 -9.87 11.84 -6.82
N TYR A 184 -10.51 10.93 -6.07
CA TYR A 184 -11.11 11.20 -4.77
C TYR A 184 -10.18 10.88 -3.61
N MET A 185 -9.06 10.18 -3.83
CA MET A 185 -8.15 9.85 -2.74
C MET A 185 -7.44 11.08 -2.14
N PRO A 186 -7.18 11.10 -0.82
CA PRO A 186 -7.82 10.25 0.19
C PRO A 186 -9.30 10.61 0.37
N TYR A 187 -10.17 9.61 0.55
CA TYR A 187 -11.63 9.78 0.77
C TYR A 187 -12.14 8.96 1.96
N LYS A 188 -13.34 9.29 2.43
CA LYS A 188 -14.12 8.54 3.42
C LYS A 188 -15.26 7.78 2.75
N GLU A 189 -15.73 6.71 3.37
CA GLU A 189 -16.97 6.02 2.99
C GLU A 189 -17.91 5.97 4.20
N VAL A 190 -19.13 6.51 4.05
CA VAL A 190 -20.11 6.61 5.15
C VAL A 190 -20.38 5.25 5.80
N GLU A 191 -20.54 4.19 4.99
CA GLU A 191 -20.79 2.84 5.48
C GLU A 191 -19.63 2.22 6.27
N LYS A 192 -18.42 2.81 6.17
CA LYS A 192 -17.19 2.30 6.78
C LYS A 192 -16.63 3.23 7.86
N GLU A 193 -17.28 4.35 8.12
CA GLU A 193 -16.73 5.45 8.92
C GLU A 193 -16.51 5.08 10.40
N LEU A 194 -17.31 4.14 10.91
CA LEU A 194 -17.22 3.71 12.31
C LEU A 194 -15.83 3.16 12.67
N TYR A 195 -15.19 2.44 11.75
CA TYR A 195 -13.92 1.74 12.01
C TYR A 195 -12.83 2.01 10.95
N SER A 196 -12.99 3.05 10.14
CA SER A 196 -11.96 3.51 9.20
C SER A 196 -11.92 5.04 9.13
N ASN A 197 -10.78 5.60 8.73
CA ASN A 197 -10.61 7.03 8.53
C ASN A 197 -10.62 7.39 7.06
N TYR A 198 -9.49 7.25 6.37
CA TYR A 198 -9.39 7.54 4.95
C TYR A 198 -8.93 6.32 4.16
N TRP A 199 -9.44 6.20 2.94
CA TRP A 199 -9.07 5.21 1.97
C TRP A 199 -8.27 5.85 0.84
N PHE A 200 -7.31 5.11 0.30
CA PHE A 200 -6.57 5.49 -0.90
C PHE A 200 -6.41 4.29 -1.84
N SER A 201 -6.24 4.58 -3.12
CA SER A 201 -5.90 3.56 -4.12
C SER A 201 -4.41 3.60 -4.45
N SER A 202 -3.91 2.57 -5.10
CA SER A 202 -2.52 2.50 -5.54
C SER A 202 -2.42 1.98 -6.97
N SER A 203 -1.29 2.22 -7.61
CA SER A 203 -0.91 1.58 -8.86
C SER A 203 -0.32 0.19 -8.57
N ASP A 204 -0.62 -0.78 -9.42
CA ASP A 204 -0.29 -2.20 -9.26
C ASP A 204 1.10 -2.49 -9.81
N GLY A 205 2.08 -2.59 -8.92
CA GLY A 205 3.44 -2.99 -9.20
C GLY A 205 3.80 -4.31 -8.52
N TYR A 206 2.88 -5.28 -8.46
CA TYR A 206 2.97 -6.52 -7.68
C TYR A 206 4.39 -7.13 -7.54
N ASP A 207 5.10 -7.31 -8.65
CA ASP A 207 6.47 -7.85 -8.72
C ASP A 207 7.38 -6.97 -9.59
N VAL A 208 8.66 -7.35 -9.71
CA VAL A 208 9.64 -6.59 -10.50
C VAL A 208 9.20 -6.38 -11.96
N ASN A 209 8.55 -7.35 -12.58
CA ASN A 209 8.15 -7.29 -13.99
C ASN A 209 6.97 -6.33 -14.18
N THR A 210 5.96 -6.45 -13.31
CA THR A 210 4.79 -5.57 -13.30
C THR A 210 5.21 -4.16 -12.97
N PHE A 211 6.07 -3.97 -11.97
CA PHE A 211 6.60 -2.68 -11.58
C PHE A 211 7.40 -2.03 -12.73
N CYS A 212 8.33 -2.76 -13.36
CA CYS A 212 9.09 -2.22 -14.49
C CYS A 212 8.19 -1.89 -15.69
N SER A 213 7.09 -2.62 -15.87
CA SER A 213 6.10 -2.34 -16.90
C SER A 213 5.24 -1.11 -16.60
N LEU A 214 5.01 -0.83 -15.31
CA LEU A 214 4.31 0.35 -14.81
C LEU A 214 5.18 1.62 -14.90
N MET A 215 6.50 1.46 -14.75
CA MET A 215 7.49 2.54 -14.66
C MET A 215 8.33 2.71 -15.93
N LYS A 216 7.73 2.54 -17.11
CA LYS A 216 8.45 2.81 -18.36
C LYS A 216 8.67 4.31 -18.52
N THR A 217 9.74 4.67 -19.24
CA THR A 217 10.10 6.05 -19.57
C THR A 217 8.89 6.86 -20.06
N GLU A 218 8.12 6.32 -20.99
CA GLU A 218 6.96 7.00 -21.57
C GLU A 218 5.82 7.20 -20.56
N ASP A 219 5.65 6.25 -19.63
CA ASP A 219 4.65 6.33 -18.58
C ASP A 219 5.04 7.35 -17.50
N ILE A 220 6.33 7.42 -17.16
CA ILE A 220 6.90 8.43 -16.26
C ILE A 220 6.76 9.83 -16.85
N ASP A 221 7.09 9.99 -18.14
CA ASP A 221 6.97 11.28 -18.83
C ASP A 221 5.51 11.72 -18.89
N ARG A 222 4.59 10.81 -19.21
CA ARG A 222 3.15 11.10 -19.19
C ARG A 222 2.65 11.47 -17.80
N LEU A 223 3.11 10.80 -16.73
CA LEU A 223 2.77 11.16 -15.36
C LEU A 223 3.20 12.60 -15.03
N SER A 224 4.41 12.98 -15.47
CA SER A 224 4.95 14.32 -15.30
C SER A 224 4.17 15.39 -16.09
N GLU A 225 3.76 15.09 -17.32
CA GLU A 225 2.95 15.99 -18.15
C GLU A 225 1.53 16.19 -17.58
N GLU A 226 0.90 15.10 -17.13
CA GLU A 226 -0.42 15.13 -16.49
C GLU A 226 -0.38 15.82 -15.12
N GLY A 227 0.81 15.95 -14.53
CA GLY A 227 1.03 16.43 -13.16
C GLY A 227 0.37 15.55 -12.11
N GLY A 228 0.34 14.24 -12.37
CA GLY A 228 -0.39 13.27 -11.57
C GLY A 228 0.28 12.88 -10.26
N CYS A 229 -0.21 11.80 -9.66
CA CYS A 229 0.42 11.14 -8.52
C CYS A 229 0.45 9.64 -8.76
N CYS A 230 1.59 9.02 -8.49
CA CYS A 230 1.74 7.58 -8.43
C CYS A 230 1.99 7.14 -6.98
N ILE A 231 1.12 6.27 -6.47
CA ILE A 231 1.38 5.49 -5.26
C ILE A 231 1.56 4.05 -5.74
N ALA A 232 2.79 3.62 -6.01
CA ALA A 232 3.04 2.26 -6.50
C ALA A 232 3.05 1.27 -5.34
N TYR A 233 2.18 0.27 -5.36
CA TYR A 233 2.19 -0.81 -4.38
C TYR A 233 2.90 -2.03 -4.97
N THR A 234 3.91 -2.54 -4.25
CA THR A 234 4.79 -3.62 -4.72
C THR A 234 5.23 -4.50 -3.55
N HIS A 235 5.87 -5.62 -3.89
CA HIS A 235 6.59 -6.46 -2.93
C HIS A 235 8.04 -6.51 -3.39
N PHE A 236 8.95 -5.76 -2.75
CA PHE A 236 10.37 -5.79 -3.12
C PHE A 236 11.00 -7.17 -2.91
N GLY A 237 10.38 -8.03 -2.09
CA GLY A 237 10.72 -9.46 -2.00
C GLY A 237 10.48 -10.27 -3.28
N SER A 238 9.80 -9.72 -4.30
CA SER A 238 9.40 -10.41 -5.53
C SER A 238 10.29 -10.09 -6.73
N GLY A 239 11.54 -10.56 -6.68
CA GLY A 239 12.45 -10.58 -7.85
C GLY A 239 13.19 -9.28 -8.17
N PHE A 240 13.12 -8.26 -7.30
CA PHE A 240 13.90 -7.03 -7.47
C PHE A 240 15.39 -7.23 -7.23
N VAL A 241 15.73 -8.22 -6.39
CA VAL A 241 17.09 -8.66 -6.09
C VAL A 241 17.17 -10.16 -6.38
N ASP A 242 18.20 -10.59 -7.12
CA ASP A 242 18.44 -11.99 -7.43
C ASP A 242 19.06 -12.77 -6.26
N GLU A 243 19.25 -14.09 -6.44
CA GLU A 243 19.84 -14.98 -5.44
C GLU A 243 21.29 -14.62 -5.06
N TYR A 244 21.97 -13.79 -5.88
CA TYR A 244 23.34 -13.32 -5.64
C TYR A 244 23.37 -11.92 -5.04
N GLY A 245 22.22 -11.35 -4.67
CA GLY A 245 22.12 -10.01 -4.08
C GLY A 245 22.22 -8.87 -5.11
N LYS A 246 22.07 -9.16 -6.41
CA LYS A 246 22.13 -8.14 -7.47
C LYS A 246 20.74 -7.60 -7.80
N LEU A 247 20.65 -6.28 -7.91
CA LEU A 247 19.43 -5.60 -8.34
C LEU A 247 19.10 -5.93 -9.81
N SER A 248 17.80 -6.03 -10.09
CA SER A 248 17.30 -6.06 -11.46
C SER A 248 17.76 -4.81 -12.22
N GLN A 249 18.49 -5.02 -13.32
CA GLN A 249 19.03 -3.95 -14.13
C GLN A 249 17.93 -3.05 -14.71
N LYS A 250 16.80 -3.66 -15.12
CA LYS A 250 15.67 -2.90 -15.67
C LYS A 250 15.00 -2.02 -14.62
N PHE A 251 14.87 -2.53 -13.40
CA PHE A 251 14.36 -1.76 -12.28
C PHE A 251 15.27 -0.56 -11.97
N LYS A 252 16.58 -0.81 -11.89
CA LYS A 252 17.59 0.22 -11.65
C LYS A 252 17.50 1.35 -12.70
N GLU A 253 17.49 1.01 -13.99
CA GLU A 253 17.37 1.97 -15.09
C GLU A 253 16.09 2.82 -14.99
N ASN A 254 14.95 2.18 -14.73
CA ASN A 254 13.67 2.88 -14.64
C ASN A 254 13.63 3.84 -13.43
N ILE A 255 14.17 3.42 -12.28
CA ILE A 255 14.20 4.25 -11.07
C ILE A 255 15.23 5.38 -11.17
N GLU A 256 16.39 5.15 -11.79
CA GLU A 256 17.37 6.19 -12.10
C GLU A 256 16.75 7.24 -13.04
N TYR A 257 16.05 6.81 -14.09
CA TYR A 257 15.33 7.73 -14.98
C TYR A 257 14.25 8.51 -14.23
N LEU A 258 13.44 7.84 -13.41
CA LEU A 258 12.43 8.49 -12.57
C LEU A 258 13.05 9.57 -11.67
N SER A 259 14.16 9.25 -10.99
CA SER A 259 14.85 10.17 -10.08
C SER A 259 15.38 11.44 -10.76
N SER A 260 15.67 11.36 -12.07
CA SER A 260 16.10 12.51 -12.87
C SER A 260 14.97 13.51 -13.16
N LYS A 261 13.71 13.13 -12.91
CA LYS A 261 12.54 13.99 -13.13
C LYS A 261 12.28 14.91 -11.96
N ASN A 262 11.59 16.03 -12.23
CA ASN A 262 11.19 16.97 -11.20
C ASN A 262 9.95 16.49 -10.42
N ALA A 263 10.05 15.30 -9.82
CA ALA A 263 9.01 14.72 -8.98
C ALA A 263 9.16 15.16 -7.51
N TRP A 264 8.06 15.13 -6.79
CA TRP A 264 8.06 15.08 -5.34
C TRP A 264 8.13 13.62 -4.89
N PHE A 265 9.24 13.23 -4.28
CA PHE A 265 9.44 11.90 -3.70
C PHE A 265 9.26 11.99 -2.19
N ALA A 266 8.14 11.47 -1.69
CA ALA A 266 7.81 11.49 -0.27
C ALA A 266 7.10 10.19 0.13
N PRO A 267 7.10 9.82 1.42
CA PRO A 267 6.31 8.69 1.89
C PRO A 267 4.81 8.86 1.61
N ALA A 268 4.10 7.73 1.52
CA ALA A 268 2.70 7.71 1.10
C ALA A 268 1.79 8.51 2.02
N SER A 269 1.96 8.42 3.34
CA SER A 269 1.15 9.24 4.25
C SER A 269 1.36 10.74 4.07
N GLU A 270 2.57 11.19 3.76
CA GLU A 270 2.88 12.62 3.55
C GLU A 270 2.21 13.14 2.28
N ILE A 271 2.27 12.37 1.18
CA ILE A 271 1.54 12.70 -0.05
C ILE A 271 0.02 12.76 0.21
N LEU A 272 -0.51 11.81 0.97
CA LEU A 272 -1.94 11.75 1.28
C LEU A 272 -2.37 12.88 2.24
N ASP A 273 -1.53 13.29 3.19
CA ASP A 273 -1.79 14.47 4.02
C ASP A 273 -1.86 15.72 3.16
N TYR A 274 -0.88 15.92 2.28
CA TYR A 274 -0.85 17.07 1.38
C TYR A 274 -2.09 17.14 0.50
N MET A 275 -2.52 16.01 -0.07
CA MET A 275 -3.77 15.94 -0.84
C MET A 275 -4.99 16.31 0.00
N LEU A 276 -5.06 15.81 1.25
CA LEU A 276 -6.18 16.09 2.15
C LEU A 276 -6.23 17.57 2.54
N GLU A 277 -5.10 18.17 2.89
CA GLU A 277 -4.97 19.60 3.21
C GLU A 277 -5.40 20.48 2.04
N ASN A 278 -5.00 20.13 0.81
CA ASN A 278 -5.37 20.87 -0.40
C ASN A 278 -6.87 20.78 -0.76
N LYS A 279 -7.59 19.75 -0.29
CA LYS A 279 -9.05 19.68 -0.45
C LYS A 279 -9.80 20.61 0.51
N GLY A 280 -9.20 20.92 1.66
CA GLY A 280 -9.80 21.78 2.70
C GLY A 280 -11.00 21.20 3.44
N SER A 281 -11.49 20.01 3.07
CA SER A 281 -12.58 19.30 3.75
C SER A 281 -12.57 17.81 3.42
N ASP A 282 -13.34 17.03 4.19
CA ASP A 282 -13.47 15.59 4.00
C ASP A 282 -14.22 15.27 2.70
N GLU A 283 -13.59 14.48 1.84
CA GLU A 283 -14.21 13.94 0.63
C GLU A 283 -14.92 12.62 0.96
N TYR A 284 -16.25 12.59 0.87
CA TYR A 284 -17.03 11.35 1.04
C TYR A 284 -17.38 10.74 -0.33
N LEU A 285 -16.94 9.50 -0.56
CA LEU A 285 -17.14 8.82 -1.83
C LEU A 285 -18.63 8.47 -2.03
N SER A 286 -19.23 9.01 -3.09
CA SER A 286 -20.61 8.66 -3.45
C SER A 286 -20.72 7.21 -3.92
N ALA A 287 -21.91 6.60 -3.75
CA ALA A 287 -22.18 5.24 -4.21
C ALA A 287 -21.91 5.06 -5.72
N LEU A 288 -22.26 6.06 -6.53
CA LEU A 288 -22.01 6.03 -7.97
C LEU A 288 -20.52 6.06 -8.30
N ASN A 289 -19.73 6.88 -7.62
CA ASN A 289 -18.28 6.96 -7.83
C ASN A 289 -17.57 5.70 -7.33
N SER A 290 -17.98 5.16 -6.17
CA SER A 290 -17.52 3.87 -5.68
C SER A 290 -17.76 2.77 -6.71
N PHE A 291 -18.99 2.68 -7.25
CA PHE A 291 -19.32 1.68 -8.26
C PHE A 291 -18.49 1.83 -9.55
N LYS A 292 -18.30 3.06 -10.04
CA LYS A 292 -17.43 3.31 -11.21
C LYS A 292 -16.00 2.82 -10.97
N MET A 293 -15.43 3.15 -9.81
CA MET A 293 -14.08 2.73 -9.42
C MET A 293 -13.97 1.21 -9.27
N ASP A 294 -14.98 0.57 -8.71
CA ASP A 294 -15.06 -0.90 -8.59
C ASP A 294 -15.17 -1.57 -9.96
N ALA A 295 -16.00 -1.02 -10.86
CA ALA A 295 -16.20 -1.55 -12.20
C ALA A 295 -14.91 -1.49 -13.04
N ILE A 296 -14.20 -0.36 -12.99
CA ILE A 296 -12.89 -0.23 -13.65
C ILE A 296 -11.91 -1.27 -13.10
N TRP A 297 -11.82 -1.37 -11.76
CA TRP A 297 -10.95 -2.37 -11.11
C TRP A 297 -11.27 -3.80 -11.58
N PHE A 298 -12.56 -4.16 -11.64
CA PHE A 298 -13.00 -5.48 -12.06
C PHE A 298 -12.64 -5.77 -13.52
N VAL A 299 -12.86 -4.81 -14.42
CA VAL A 299 -12.48 -4.94 -15.83
C VAL A 299 -10.98 -5.16 -15.99
N GLU A 300 -10.15 -4.41 -15.25
CA GLU A 300 -8.70 -4.60 -15.27
C GLU A 300 -8.28 -5.99 -14.77
N ARG A 301 -8.92 -6.52 -13.72
CA ARG A 301 -8.62 -7.88 -13.24
C ARG A 301 -9.01 -8.96 -14.25
N VAL A 302 -10.16 -8.82 -14.89
CA VAL A 302 -10.59 -9.74 -15.95
C VAL A 302 -9.65 -9.66 -17.15
N TYR A 303 -9.29 -8.45 -17.57
CA TYR A 303 -8.35 -8.24 -18.68
C TYR A 303 -6.99 -8.87 -18.39
N ARG A 304 -6.42 -8.63 -17.19
CA ARG A 304 -5.17 -9.27 -16.77
C ARG A 304 -5.28 -10.79 -16.85
N LYS A 305 -6.29 -11.38 -16.20
CA LYS A 305 -6.47 -12.84 -16.19
C LYS A 305 -6.61 -13.47 -17.59
N LEU A 306 -7.19 -12.75 -18.55
CA LEU A 306 -7.43 -13.26 -19.90
C LEU A 306 -6.28 -13.01 -20.88
N PHE A 307 -5.55 -11.89 -20.72
CA PHE A 307 -4.64 -11.40 -21.76
C PHE A 307 -3.20 -11.17 -21.26
N MET A 308 -2.98 -11.09 -19.95
CA MET A 308 -1.66 -10.97 -19.35
C MET A 308 -1.38 -12.25 -18.58
N LYS A 309 -0.54 -13.14 -19.14
CA LYS A 309 -0.06 -14.31 -18.39
C LYS A 309 0.77 -13.80 -17.21
N GLU A 310 0.31 -14.12 -16.00
CA GLU A 310 1.12 -14.10 -14.78
C GLU A 310 2.18 -15.21 -14.85
#